data_AF-A0A2U2RLT0-F1
#
_entry.id   AF-A0A2U2RLT0-F1
#
_cell.length_a   1.000
_cell.length_b   1.000
_cell.length_c   1.000
_cell.angle_alpha   90.00
_cell.angle_beta   90.00
_cell.angle_gamma   90.00
#
_symmetry.space_group_name_H-M   'P 1'
#
loop_
_entity.id
_entity.type
_entity.pdbx_description
1 polymer ?
#
loop_
_entity_poly.entity_id
_entity_poly.type
_entity_poly.pdbx_seq_one_letter_code
_entity_poly.pdbx_strand_id
1 'polypeptide(L)'
;MVRVRGPQLQTPLTRHDLDRDALRRADDHVLDHGEDAIYLVTRAGAASMLADRDGHLVPALEMEDPREHQPAPAVYLGMREGRRLIAVETSEPSAELDDPGRDLRDLRRVVGDLSPEDAAVCVAAAAMGSWHRSMRHCPLCGALLAPTMGGWVLKCTEDGTEHFPRTDPAVIMAVRDAQDRLLLARNASFRSGFHSVLAGFVEPGETIEAAVAREVAEEVTLDVDEVEYVGSQPWPFPRSLMLAFRAWVAGGPEIVIGDGELASARWFGREELAAAVAAGEIQLPHSTSVGRALVEDWYGGPIDDV
;
A
#
# COMPACT_ATOMS: atom_id res chain seq x y z
N MET A 1 -16.90 4.45 -13.82
CA MET A 1 -15.80 5.30 -13.33
C MET A 1 -16.35 6.44 -12.48
N VAL A 2 -15.97 6.50 -11.21
CA VAL A 2 -16.37 7.59 -10.32
C VAL A 2 -15.44 8.78 -10.57
N ARG A 3 -16.01 9.95 -10.84
CA ARG A 3 -15.22 11.19 -10.92
C ARG A 3 -15.00 11.71 -9.50
N VAL A 4 -13.77 11.64 -9.01
CA VAL A 4 -13.41 12.26 -7.74
C VAL A 4 -13.39 13.79 -7.90
N ARG A 5 -13.95 14.52 -6.92
CA ARG A 5 -13.95 15.99 -6.89
C ARG A 5 -12.89 16.48 -5.90
N GLY A 6 -12.23 17.59 -6.22
CA GLY A 6 -11.20 18.23 -5.38
C GLY A 6 -9.77 17.95 -5.87
N PRO A 7 -8.76 18.65 -5.30
CA PRO A 7 -7.36 18.30 -5.52
C PRO A 7 -7.15 16.90 -4.94
N GLN A 8 -6.82 15.95 -5.82
CA GLN A 8 -6.53 14.58 -5.42
C GLN A 8 -5.18 14.23 -5.99
N LEU A 9 -4.22 13.95 -5.11
CA LEU A 9 -2.96 13.37 -5.50
C LEU A 9 -3.26 12.02 -6.15
N GLN A 10 -2.82 11.90 -7.40
CA GLN A 10 -2.92 10.64 -8.13
C GLN A 10 -1.56 9.96 -8.10
N THR A 11 -1.53 8.77 -7.52
CA THR A 11 -0.38 7.87 -7.62
C THR A 11 -0.79 6.67 -8.47
N PRO A 12 0.17 5.83 -8.92
CA PRO A 12 -0.15 4.58 -9.59
C PRO A 12 -1.13 3.69 -8.79
N LEU A 13 -1.13 3.81 -7.46
CA LEU A 13 -1.96 3.03 -6.55
C LEU A 13 -3.34 3.63 -6.24
N THR A 14 -3.63 4.85 -6.68
CA THR A 14 -4.93 5.50 -6.43
C THR A 14 -5.85 5.50 -7.65
N ARG A 15 -5.37 4.97 -8.78
CA ARG A 15 -6.12 4.85 -10.03
C ARG A 15 -6.86 3.52 -10.02
N HIS A 16 -8.10 3.50 -9.53
CA HIS A 16 -8.90 2.27 -9.45
C HIS A 16 -10.04 2.28 -10.47
N ASP A 17 -9.95 1.38 -11.46
CA ASP A 17 -11.03 1.06 -12.39
C ASP A 17 -11.50 -0.41 -12.29
N LEU A 18 -11.13 -1.11 -11.21
CA LEU A 18 -11.52 -2.51 -10.99
C LEU A 18 -12.92 -2.63 -10.36
N ASP A 19 -13.85 -3.28 -11.05
CA ASP A 19 -15.06 -3.82 -10.42
C ASP A 19 -14.68 -5.03 -9.55
N ARG A 20 -14.93 -4.92 -8.24
CA ARG A 20 -14.60 -5.96 -7.27
C ARG A 20 -15.64 -7.09 -7.20
N ASP A 21 -16.73 -7.00 -7.97
CA ASP A 21 -17.85 -7.96 -8.06
C ASP A 21 -18.23 -8.55 -6.70
N ALA A 22 -18.47 -7.67 -5.72
CA ALA A 22 -18.58 -8.08 -4.32
C ALA A 22 -19.80 -8.95 -4.03
N LEU A 23 -20.87 -8.85 -4.84
CA LEU A 23 -22.08 -9.64 -4.67
C LEU A 23 -21.86 -11.11 -5.01
N ARG A 24 -21.02 -11.41 -6.01
CA ARG A 24 -20.71 -12.80 -6.39
C ARG A 24 -19.92 -13.56 -5.32
N ARG A 25 -19.31 -12.86 -4.37
CA ARG A 25 -18.58 -13.49 -3.26
C ARG A 25 -19.43 -14.45 -2.44
N ALA A 26 -20.75 -14.24 -2.39
CA ALA A 26 -21.68 -15.11 -1.67
C ALA A 26 -21.96 -16.45 -2.37
N ASP A 27 -21.52 -16.62 -3.61
CA ASP A 27 -21.61 -17.90 -4.31
C ASP A 27 -20.57 -18.87 -3.74
N ASP A 28 -21.03 -19.98 -3.18
CA ASP A 28 -20.17 -21.01 -2.58
C ASP A 28 -19.21 -21.64 -3.60
N HIS A 29 -19.53 -21.55 -4.90
CA HIS A 29 -18.73 -22.06 -6.00
C HIS A 29 -17.78 -21.02 -6.61
N VAL A 30 -17.75 -19.78 -6.08
CA VAL A 30 -16.96 -18.68 -6.69
C VAL A 30 -15.46 -18.99 -6.77
N LEU A 31 -14.96 -19.85 -5.88
CA LEU A 31 -13.56 -20.29 -5.84
C LEU A 31 -13.32 -21.66 -6.51
N ASP A 32 -14.34 -22.30 -7.08
CA ASP A 32 -14.19 -23.60 -7.74
C ASP A 32 -13.36 -23.46 -9.02
N HIS A 33 -12.57 -24.49 -9.32
CA HIS A 33 -11.83 -24.59 -10.58
C HIS A 33 -12.79 -24.67 -11.78
N GLY A 34 -12.33 -24.23 -12.94
CA GLY A 34 -13.12 -24.26 -14.17
C GLY A 34 -12.46 -23.50 -15.32
N GLU A 35 -12.94 -23.74 -16.55
CA GLU A 35 -12.44 -23.05 -17.76
C GLU A 35 -12.68 -21.53 -17.73
N ASP A 36 -13.58 -21.07 -16.85
CA ASP A 36 -13.89 -19.67 -16.60
C ASP A 36 -13.08 -19.07 -15.45
N ALA A 37 -12.09 -19.78 -14.89
CA ALA A 37 -11.21 -19.29 -13.83
C ALA A 37 -9.80 -18.98 -14.35
N ILE A 38 -9.20 -17.93 -13.79
CA ILE A 38 -7.79 -17.56 -13.98
C ILE A 38 -7.17 -17.21 -12.63
N TYR A 39 -5.91 -17.56 -12.45
CA TYR A 39 -5.25 -17.51 -11.15
C TYR A 39 -4.08 -16.53 -11.16
N LEU A 40 -4.03 -15.65 -10.16
CA LEU A 40 -2.85 -14.83 -9.88
C LEU A 40 -2.15 -15.39 -8.64
N VAL A 41 -0.89 -15.80 -8.80
CA VAL A 41 -0.11 -16.31 -7.69
C VAL A 41 0.60 -15.19 -6.97
N THR A 42 0.45 -15.15 -5.65
CA THR A 42 1.14 -14.21 -4.75
C THR A 42 1.93 -14.94 -3.69
N ARG A 43 3.00 -14.29 -3.20
CA ARG A 43 3.83 -14.80 -2.11
C ARG A 43 4.42 -13.65 -1.32
N ALA A 44 4.04 -13.53 -0.05
CA ALA A 44 4.65 -12.57 0.89
C ALA A 44 4.71 -11.10 0.38
N GLY A 45 3.69 -10.68 -0.38
CA GLY A 45 3.62 -9.33 -0.97
C GLY A 45 4.25 -9.20 -2.36
N ALA A 46 4.84 -10.27 -2.90
CA ALA A 46 5.16 -10.40 -4.30
C ALA A 46 3.99 -11.00 -5.09
N ALA A 47 3.96 -10.76 -6.40
CA ALA A 47 3.03 -11.40 -7.33
C ALA A 47 3.78 -11.94 -8.54
N SER A 48 3.22 -12.97 -9.17
CA SER A 48 3.79 -13.55 -10.39
C SER A 48 3.58 -12.59 -11.56
N MET A 49 4.66 -12.29 -12.26
CA MET A 49 4.66 -11.31 -13.35
C MET A 49 5.36 -11.89 -14.58
N LEU A 50 5.08 -11.29 -15.74
CA LEU A 50 5.81 -11.54 -16.98
C LEU A 50 5.95 -10.24 -17.76
N ALA A 51 6.91 -10.21 -18.69
CA ALA A 51 6.98 -9.14 -19.69
C ALA A 51 6.10 -9.50 -20.88
N ASP A 52 5.23 -8.59 -21.30
CA ASP A 52 4.45 -8.74 -22.52
C ASP A 52 5.34 -8.60 -23.78
N ARG A 53 4.73 -8.63 -24.96
CA ARG A 53 5.47 -8.52 -26.25
C ARG A 53 6.18 -7.19 -26.45
N ASP A 54 5.70 -6.14 -25.78
CA ASP A 54 6.24 -4.78 -25.84
C ASP A 54 7.21 -4.51 -24.68
N GLY A 55 7.42 -5.49 -23.80
CA GLY A 55 8.31 -5.41 -22.64
C GLY A 55 7.67 -4.80 -21.40
N HIS A 56 6.37 -4.54 -21.40
CA HIS A 56 5.67 -4.04 -20.21
C HIS A 56 5.44 -5.18 -19.21
N LEU A 57 5.55 -4.85 -17.92
CA LEU A 57 5.29 -5.81 -16.88
C LEU A 57 3.77 -5.99 -16.69
N VAL A 58 3.32 -7.24 -16.71
CA VAL A 58 1.91 -7.60 -16.48
C VAL A 58 1.81 -8.80 -15.53
N PRO A 59 0.68 -8.99 -14.83
CA PRO A 59 0.47 -10.16 -14.00
C PRO A 59 0.52 -11.44 -14.84
N ALA A 60 1.30 -12.42 -14.39
CA ALA A 60 1.31 -13.75 -14.97
C ALA A 60 0.11 -14.53 -14.43
N LEU A 61 -0.89 -14.72 -15.29
CA LEU A 61 -2.15 -15.38 -14.97
C LEU A 61 -2.14 -16.83 -15.44
N GLU A 62 -2.50 -17.74 -14.55
CA GLU A 62 -2.52 -19.18 -14.81
C GLU A 62 -3.94 -19.67 -15.11
N MET A 63 -4.04 -20.68 -15.98
CA MET A 63 -5.31 -21.36 -16.30
C MET A 63 -5.54 -22.58 -15.42
N GLU A 64 -4.46 -23.21 -14.97
CA GLU A 64 -4.49 -24.37 -14.09
C GLU A 64 -4.51 -23.89 -12.64
N ASP A 65 -5.28 -24.56 -11.78
CA ASP A 65 -5.43 -24.16 -10.39
C ASP A 65 -4.16 -24.52 -9.60
N PRO A 66 -3.41 -23.53 -9.08
CA PRO A 66 -2.19 -23.79 -8.32
C PRO A 66 -2.45 -24.64 -7.06
N ARG A 67 -3.70 -24.66 -6.56
CA ARG A 67 -4.09 -25.38 -5.34
C ARG A 67 -4.18 -26.89 -5.52
N GLU A 68 -4.28 -27.38 -6.75
CA GLU A 68 -4.31 -28.84 -7.03
C GLU A 68 -3.01 -29.53 -6.59
N HIS A 69 -1.90 -28.80 -6.68
CA HIS A 69 -0.58 -29.29 -6.28
C HIS A 69 -0.31 -29.04 -4.80
N GLN A 70 -0.73 -27.89 -4.28
CA GLN A 70 -0.51 -27.50 -2.90
C GLN A 70 -1.70 -26.69 -2.35
N PRO A 71 -2.40 -27.16 -1.30
CA PRO A 71 -3.46 -26.40 -0.65
C PRO A 71 -2.94 -25.02 -0.20
N ALA A 72 -3.59 -23.97 -0.70
CA ALA A 72 -3.20 -22.59 -0.47
C ALA A 72 -4.43 -21.69 -0.26
N PRO A 73 -4.34 -20.65 0.58
CA PRO A 73 -5.39 -19.66 0.70
C PRO A 73 -5.71 -19.02 -0.67
N ALA A 74 -7.00 -18.85 -0.95
CA ALA A 74 -7.46 -18.23 -2.19
C ALA A 74 -8.54 -17.20 -1.96
N VAL A 75 -8.55 -16.18 -2.82
CA VAL A 75 -9.47 -15.05 -2.74
C VAL A 75 -9.94 -14.64 -4.12
N TYR A 76 -11.25 -14.52 -4.29
CA TYR A 76 -11.88 -14.02 -5.51
C TYR A 76 -11.70 -12.50 -5.60
N LEU A 77 -11.06 -12.01 -6.67
CA LEU A 77 -10.76 -10.59 -6.85
C LEU A 77 -11.79 -9.84 -7.71
N GLY A 78 -12.58 -10.57 -8.49
CA GLY A 78 -13.55 -10.01 -9.42
C GLY A 78 -13.56 -10.76 -10.75
N MET A 79 -14.16 -10.13 -11.76
CA MET A 79 -14.17 -10.65 -13.14
C MET A 79 -13.13 -9.91 -13.98
N ARG A 80 -12.38 -10.64 -14.81
CA ARG A 80 -11.48 -10.09 -15.82
C ARG A 80 -11.70 -10.81 -17.13
N GLU A 81 -12.04 -10.06 -18.18
CA GLU A 81 -12.32 -10.61 -19.52
C GLU A 81 -13.35 -11.76 -19.51
N GLY A 82 -14.37 -11.64 -18.66
CA GLY A 82 -15.43 -12.65 -18.52
C GLY A 82 -15.05 -13.87 -17.69
N ARG A 83 -13.84 -13.91 -17.11
CA ARG A 83 -13.36 -14.99 -16.24
C ARG A 83 -13.25 -14.54 -14.78
N ARG A 84 -13.45 -15.47 -13.86
CA ARG A 84 -13.23 -15.29 -12.43
C ARG A 84 -11.73 -15.19 -12.17
N LEU A 85 -11.30 -14.07 -11.59
CA LEU A 85 -9.92 -13.86 -11.19
C LEU A 85 -9.74 -14.23 -9.72
N ILE A 86 -8.89 -15.22 -9.47
CA ILE A 86 -8.66 -15.78 -8.14
C ILE A 86 -7.19 -15.57 -7.76
N ALA A 87 -6.92 -14.86 -6.67
CA ALA A 87 -5.60 -14.83 -6.07
C ALA A 87 -5.35 -16.12 -5.29
N VAL A 88 -4.14 -16.68 -5.41
CA VAL A 88 -3.69 -17.84 -4.64
C VAL A 88 -2.38 -17.48 -3.95
N GLU A 89 -2.38 -17.50 -2.62
CA GLU A 89 -1.21 -17.17 -1.81
C GLU A 89 -0.42 -18.44 -1.50
N THR A 90 0.70 -18.63 -2.19
CA THR A 90 1.54 -19.81 -2.01
C THR A 90 2.45 -19.67 -0.78
N SER A 91 2.86 -20.81 -0.20
CA SER A 91 3.79 -20.81 0.92
C SER A 91 5.21 -20.46 0.49
N GLU A 92 6.11 -20.23 1.46
CA GLU A 92 7.54 -20.01 1.21
C GLU A 92 8.17 -21.07 0.29
N PRO A 93 9.23 -20.69 -0.47
CA PRO A 93 9.86 -21.55 -1.45
C PRO A 93 10.15 -22.96 -0.91
N SER A 94 9.62 -23.95 -1.62
CA SER A 94 10.10 -25.33 -1.55
C SER A 94 10.93 -25.58 -2.80
N ALA A 95 12.07 -26.27 -2.68
CA ALA A 95 12.83 -26.75 -3.84
C ALA A 95 12.02 -27.65 -4.79
N GLU A 96 10.83 -28.12 -4.37
CA GLU A 96 9.86 -28.88 -5.18
C GLU A 96 8.78 -28.00 -5.83
N LEU A 97 8.57 -26.75 -5.37
CA LEU A 97 7.52 -25.82 -5.83
C LEU A 97 8.06 -24.55 -6.50
N ASP A 98 9.35 -24.24 -6.31
CA ASP A 98 10.04 -23.22 -7.08
C ASP A 98 10.21 -23.75 -8.51
N ASP A 99 9.18 -23.58 -9.32
CA ASP A 99 9.34 -23.59 -10.77
C ASP A 99 10.27 -22.43 -11.14
N PRO A 100 11.46 -22.68 -11.72
CA PRO A 100 12.30 -21.62 -12.27
C PRO A 100 11.59 -20.76 -13.35
N GLY A 101 10.36 -21.10 -13.75
CA GLY A 101 9.48 -20.31 -14.63
C GLY A 101 8.61 -19.22 -13.97
N ARG A 102 8.44 -19.16 -12.64
CA ARG A 102 7.59 -18.14 -12.00
C ARG A 102 8.41 -16.93 -11.54
N ASP A 103 8.32 -15.83 -12.28
CA ASP A 103 8.99 -14.58 -11.94
C ASP A 103 8.17 -13.78 -10.90
N LEU A 104 8.35 -14.13 -9.62
CA LEU A 104 7.74 -13.41 -8.50
C LEU A 104 8.46 -12.08 -8.25
N ARG A 105 7.74 -10.97 -8.48
CA ARG A 105 8.26 -9.61 -8.31
C ARG A 105 7.69 -8.94 -7.05
N ASP A 106 8.57 -8.31 -6.28
CA ASP A 106 8.18 -7.49 -5.12
C ASP A 106 7.34 -6.30 -5.61
N LEU A 107 6.05 -6.30 -5.26
CA LEU A 107 5.10 -5.27 -5.68
C LEU A 107 5.49 -3.88 -5.18
N ARG A 108 6.22 -3.75 -4.06
CA ARG A 108 6.73 -2.43 -3.61
C ARG A 108 7.59 -1.75 -4.66
N ARG A 109 8.29 -2.55 -5.49
CA ARG A 109 9.24 -2.08 -6.49
C ARG A 109 8.58 -1.89 -7.86
N VAL A 110 7.69 -2.78 -8.25
CA VAL A 110 7.21 -2.86 -9.64
C VAL A 110 5.80 -2.33 -9.86
N VAL A 111 5.04 -2.04 -8.80
CA VAL A 111 3.62 -1.65 -8.96
C VAL A 111 3.42 -0.34 -9.73
N GLY A 112 4.46 0.49 -9.84
CA GLY A 112 4.45 1.70 -10.66
C GLY A 112 4.51 1.47 -12.15
N ASP A 113 5.05 0.32 -12.55
CA ASP A 113 5.25 -0.07 -13.94
C ASP A 113 4.02 -0.79 -14.50
N LEU A 114 3.03 -1.07 -13.64
CA LEU A 114 1.80 -1.76 -14.01
C LEU A 114 0.73 -0.79 -14.52
N SER A 115 -0.18 -1.32 -15.33
CA SER A 115 -1.43 -0.62 -15.63
C SER A 115 -2.23 -0.38 -14.33
N PRO A 116 -3.07 0.68 -14.24
CA PRO A 116 -3.92 0.90 -13.08
C PRO A 116 -4.79 -0.30 -12.67
N GLU A 117 -5.29 -1.05 -13.65
CA GLU A 117 -6.09 -2.25 -13.42
C GLU A 117 -5.25 -3.37 -12.80
N ASP A 118 -4.07 -3.64 -13.37
CA ASP A 118 -3.16 -4.68 -12.86
C ASP A 118 -2.63 -4.33 -11.47
N ALA A 119 -2.26 -3.06 -11.24
CA ALA A 119 -1.85 -2.58 -9.93
C ALA A 119 -2.95 -2.81 -8.88
N ALA A 120 -4.21 -2.48 -9.20
CA ALA A 120 -5.34 -2.66 -8.29
C ALA A 120 -5.56 -4.14 -7.93
N VAL A 121 -5.50 -5.03 -8.93
CA VAL A 121 -5.61 -6.48 -8.75
C VAL A 121 -4.46 -7.02 -7.88
N CYS A 122 -3.21 -6.71 -8.23
CA CYS A 122 -2.04 -7.24 -7.53
C CYS A 122 -1.96 -6.77 -6.09
N VAL A 123 -2.29 -5.50 -5.82
CA VAL A 123 -2.33 -4.95 -4.47
C VAL A 123 -3.44 -5.58 -3.64
N ALA A 124 -4.63 -5.81 -4.22
CA ALA A 124 -5.70 -6.52 -3.54
C ALA A 124 -5.30 -7.96 -3.21
N ALA A 125 -4.67 -8.67 -4.16
CA ALA A 125 -4.16 -10.02 -3.97
C ALA A 125 -3.15 -10.09 -2.82
N ALA A 126 -2.14 -9.22 -2.83
CA ALA A 126 -1.10 -9.16 -1.81
C ALA A 126 -1.66 -8.81 -0.42
N ALA A 127 -2.59 -7.85 -0.33
CA ALA A 127 -3.25 -7.47 0.92
C ALA A 127 -4.00 -8.66 1.54
N MET A 128 -4.79 -9.34 0.70
CA MET A 128 -5.63 -10.45 1.13
C MET A 128 -4.80 -11.69 1.48
N GLY A 129 -3.79 -12.02 0.67
CA GLY A 129 -2.82 -13.07 0.98
C GLY A 129 -2.11 -12.81 2.30
N SER A 130 -1.65 -11.56 2.53
CA SER A 130 -1.04 -11.15 3.80
C SER A 130 -1.97 -11.34 4.99
N TRP A 131 -3.24 -10.94 4.86
CA TRP A 131 -4.24 -11.14 5.91
C TRP A 131 -4.46 -12.61 6.23
N HIS A 132 -4.71 -13.45 5.22
CA HIS A 132 -4.90 -14.90 5.37
C HIS A 132 -3.70 -15.58 6.03
N ARG A 133 -2.46 -15.21 5.66
CA ARG A 133 -1.26 -15.74 6.32
C ARG A 133 -1.20 -15.34 7.80
N SER A 134 -1.54 -14.09 8.11
CA SER A 134 -1.41 -13.52 9.45
C SER A 134 -2.52 -13.94 10.42
N MET A 135 -3.69 -14.34 9.92
CA MET A 135 -4.88 -14.58 10.74
C MET A 135 -5.44 -15.99 10.50
N ARG A 136 -4.80 -16.99 11.11
CA ARG A 136 -5.22 -18.41 10.99
C ARG A 136 -6.13 -18.92 12.11
N HIS A 137 -6.09 -18.25 13.26
CA HIS A 137 -6.85 -18.64 14.45
C HIS A 137 -7.75 -17.50 14.91
N CYS A 138 -8.91 -17.85 15.47
CA CYS A 138 -9.85 -16.91 16.04
C CYS A 138 -9.23 -16.21 17.26
N PRO A 139 -9.21 -14.87 17.31
CA PRO A 139 -8.69 -14.13 18.45
C PRO A 139 -9.56 -14.26 19.73
N LEU A 140 -10.79 -14.78 19.62
CA LEU A 140 -11.69 -14.95 20.76
C LEU A 140 -11.51 -16.31 21.45
N CYS A 141 -11.48 -17.40 20.68
CA CYS A 141 -11.46 -18.77 21.21
C CYS A 141 -10.23 -19.59 20.83
N GLY A 142 -9.38 -19.10 19.92
CA GLY A 142 -8.17 -19.80 19.45
C GLY A 142 -8.40 -20.91 18.42
N ALA A 143 -9.65 -21.20 18.04
CA ALA A 143 -9.96 -22.20 17.02
C ALA A 143 -9.54 -21.75 15.60
N LEU A 144 -9.48 -22.68 14.65
CA LEU A 144 -9.15 -22.35 13.26
C LEU A 144 -10.22 -21.47 12.61
N LEU A 145 -9.79 -20.68 11.64
CA LEU A 145 -10.66 -19.89 10.78
C LEU A 145 -10.79 -20.55 9.41
N ALA A 146 -12.01 -20.60 8.88
CA ALA A 146 -12.31 -21.06 7.54
C ALA A 146 -12.67 -19.86 6.63
N PRO A 147 -12.13 -19.77 5.41
CA PRO A 147 -12.51 -18.73 4.46
C PRO A 147 -13.95 -18.94 3.98
N THR A 148 -14.68 -17.84 3.86
CA THR A 148 -16.03 -17.75 3.32
C THR A 148 -16.13 -16.48 2.46
N MET A 149 -17.26 -16.26 1.79
CA MET A 149 -17.48 -15.06 0.96
C MET A 149 -16.36 -14.85 -0.08
N GLY A 150 -16.03 -15.89 -0.84
CA GLY A 150 -14.93 -15.85 -1.81
C GLY A 150 -13.56 -15.52 -1.20
N GLY A 151 -13.35 -15.83 0.09
CA GLY A 151 -12.12 -15.55 0.83
C GLY A 151 -12.06 -14.15 1.47
N TRP A 152 -13.11 -13.34 1.37
CA TRP A 152 -13.17 -12.00 1.99
C TRP A 152 -13.64 -11.99 3.44
N VAL A 153 -14.05 -13.15 3.97
CA VAL A 153 -14.41 -13.32 5.38
C VAL A 153 -13.75 -14.57 5.91
N LEU A 154 -13.19 -14.49 7.11
CA LEU A 154 -12.67 -15.63 7.84
C LEU A 154 -13.64 -15.94 9.00
N LYS A 155 -14.27 -17.11 8.97
CA LYS A 155 -15.28 -17.52 9.96
C LYS A 155 -14.70 -18.56 10.91
N CYS A 156 -14.87 -18.36 12.21
CA CYS A 156 -14.44 -19.34 13.21
C CYS A 156 -15.24 -20.64 13.07
N THR A 157 -14.53 -21.78 13.13
CA THR A 157 -15.14 -23.11 13.02
C THR A 157 -15.93 -23.54 14.27
N GLU A 158 -15.71 -22.90 15.42
CA GLU A 158 -16.33 -23.27 16.69
C GLU A 158 -17.43 -22.29 17.12
N ASP A 159 -17.13 -20.99 17.20
CA ASP A 159 -18.08 -19.98 17.68
C ASP A 159 -18.83 -19.25 16.55
N GLY A 160 -18.44 -19.48 15.29
CA GLY A 160 -19.07 -18.90 14.11
C GLY A 160 -18.79 -17.40 13.92
N THR A 161 -17.93 -16.77 14.71
CA THR A 161 -17.56 -15.35 14.60
C THR A 161 -16.91 -15.09 13.24
N GLU A 162 -17.34 -14.00 12.60
CA GLU A 162 -16.77 -13.56 11.33
C GLU A 162 -15.71 -12.48 11.55
N HIS A 163 -14.61 -12.60 10.82
CA HIS A 163 -13.52 -11.65 10.80
C HIS A 163 -13.34 -11.11 9.38
N PHE A 164 -13.09 -9.81 9.30
CA PHE A 164 -12.93 -9.08 8.06
C PHE A 164 -11.47 -8.64 7.87
N PRO A 165 -11.01 -8.45 6.62
CA PRO A 165 -9.69 -7.92 6.32
C PRO A 165 -9.48 -6.59 7.04
N ARG A 166 -8.32 -6.46 7.69
CA ARG A 166 -7.95 -5.21 8.39
C ARG A 166 -7.15 -4.30 7.48
N THR A 167 -7.43 -3.03 7.58
CA THR A 167 -6.62 -1.96 7.01
C THR A 167 -6.37 -0.93 8.09
N ASP A 168 -5.10 -0.67 8.37
CA ASP A 168 -4.68 0.19 9.48
C ASP A 168 -4.58 1.63 8.95
N PRO A 169 -5.43 2.58 9.39
CA PRO A 169 -5.38 3.96 8.92
C PRO A 169 -4.07 4.64 9.38
N ALA A 170 -3.40 5.31 8.46
CA ALA A 170 -2.20 6.08 8.73
C ALA A 170 -2.26 7.42 8.00
N VAL A 171 -1.89 8.50 8.67
CA VAL A 171 -1.73 9.81 8.06
C VAL A 171 -0.34 9.95 7.47
N ILE A 172 -0.23 10.72 6.38
CA ILE A 172 1.05 11.10 5.77
C ILE A 172 0.94 12.53 5.28
N MET A 173 1.86 13.40 5.67
CA MET A 173 1.63 14.84 5.55
C MET A 173 2.84 15.63 5.06
N ALA A 174 2.63 16.46 4.04
CA ALA A 174 3.59 17.50 3.66
C ALA A 174 3.42 18.72 4.57
N VAL A 175 4.32 18.87 5.54
CA VAL A 175 4.33 19.99 6.48
C VAL A 175 5.08 21.17 5.89
N ARG A 176 4.43 22.34 5.84
CA ARG A 176 4.96 23.58 5.27
C ARG A 176 4.99 24.68 6.32
N ASP A 177 6.05 25.49 6.33
CA ASP A 177 6.11 26.69 7.16
C ASP A 177 5.60 27.95 6.45
N ALA A 178 5.59 29.08 7.15
CA ALA A 178 5.19 30.38 6.62
C ALA A 178 6.08 30.92 5.46
N GLN A 179 7.25 30.31 5.21
CA GLN A 179 8.12 30.61 4.07
C GLN A 179 7.94 29.62 2.92
N ASP A 180 6.91 28.75 2.96
CA ASP A 180 6.65 27.67 2.01
C ASP A 180 7.81 26.67 1.88
N ARG A 181 8.61 26.49 2.93
CA ARG A 181 9.63 25.41 2.98
C ARG A 181 8.96 24.10 3.37
N LEU A 182 9.43 22.99 2.79
CA LEU A 182 8.95 21.65 3.11
C LEU A 182 9.80 21.01 4.21
N LEU A 183 9.15 20.44 5.22
CA LEU A 183 9.82 19.59 6.19
C LEU A 183 10.00 18.19 5.61
N LEU A 184 11.23 17.70 5.59
CA LEU A 184 11.51 16.28 5.36
C LEU A 184 12.33 15.72 6.51
N ALA A 185 12.03 14.47 6.86
CA ALA A 185 12.68 13.74 7.93
C ALA A 185 13.24 12.40 7.45
N ARG A 186 14.21 11.91 8.20
CA ARG A 186 14.83 10.60 8.02
C ARG A 186 14.61 9.79 9.28
N ASN A 187 13.87 8.70 9.17
CA ASN A 187 13.74 7.73 10.25
C ASN A 187 15.10 7.04 10.49
N ALA A 188 15.46 6.81 11.75
CA ALA A 188 16.70 6.17 12.16
C ALA A 188 16.87 4.74 11.63
N SER A 189 15.76 4.05 11.33
CA SER A 189 15.73 2.69 10.79
C SER A 189 16.02 2.61 9.28
N PHE A 190 16.01 3.74 8.55
CA PHE A 190 16.23 3.75 7.10
C PHE A 190 17.68 3.99 6.71
N ARG A 191 17.99 3.69 5.43
CA ARG A 191 19.32 3.93 4.86
C ARG A 191 19.69 5.41 4.96
N SER A 192 21.00 5.67 5.07
CA SER A 192 21.51 7.04 5.04
C SER A 192 21.03 7.78 3.78
N GLY A 193 20.62 9.03 3.94
CA GLY A 193 20.16 9.90 2.85
C GLY A 193 18.66 9.80 2.53
N PHE A 194 17.94 8.74 2.95
CA PHE A 194 16.50 8.63 2.67
C PHE A 194 15.69 9.63 3.50
N HIS A 195 15.06 10.61 2.85
CA HIS A 195 14.20 11.59 3.51
C HIS A 195 12.79 11.54 2.92
N SER A 196 11.79 11.58 3.78
CA SER A 196 10.37 11.54 3.43
C SER A 196 9.62 12.62 4.21
N VAL A 197 8.38 12.89 3.77
CA VAL A 197 7.35 13.51 4.61
C VAL A 197 7.08 12.66 5.85
N LEU A 198 6.52 13.29 6.89
CA LEU A 198 6.13 12.62 8.14
C LEU A 198 4.91 11.72 7.91
N ALA A 199 4.77 10.67 8.72
CA ALA A 199 3.63 9.77 8.67
C ALA A 199 3.50 8.98 9.97
N GLY A 200 2.27 8.67 10.37
CA GLY A 200 2.03 7.83 11.54
C GLY A 200 0.62 7.27 11.60
N PHE A 201 0.38 6.36 12.54
CA PHE A 201 -0.89 5.65 12.64
C PHE A 201 -1.95 6.53 13.30
N VAL A 202 -3.20 6.40 12.85
CA VAL A 202 -4.34 7.01 13.55
C VAL A 202 -4.68 6.16 14.77
N GLU A 203 -4.75 6.79 15.95
CA GLU A 203 -5.07 6.08 17.19
C GLU A 203 -6.58 5.80 17.37
N PRO A 204 -6.96 4.77 18.15
CA PRO A 204 -8.37 4.50 18.44
C PRO A 204 -9.08 5.70 19.10
N GLY A 205 -10.13 6.21 18.45
CA GLY A 205 -10.91 7.35 18.95
C GLY A 205 -10.36 8.72 18.51
N GLU A 206 -9.27 8.74 17.75
CA GLU A 206 -8.66 9.94 17.20
C GLU A 206 -9.31 10.34 15.87
N THR A 207 -9.46 11.64 15.60
CA THR A 207 -9.81 12.11 14.24
C THR A 207 -8.58 12.08 13.35
N ILE A 208 -8.76 11.94 12.04
CA ILE A 208 -7.63 11.88 11.10
C ILE A 208 -6.82 13.18 11.17
N GLU A 209 -7.48 14.33 11.33
CA GLU A 209 -6.84 15.64 11.48
C GLU A 209 -6.07 15.75 12.79
N ALA A 210 -6.58 15.18 13.89
CA ALA A 210 -5.88 15.17 15.18
C ALA A 210 -4.63 14.30 15.11
N ALA A 211 -4.68 13.16 14.40
CA ALA A 211 -3.49 12.34 14.14
C ALA A 211 -2.43 13.13 13.38
N VAL A 212 -2.81 13.95 12.39
CA VAL A 212 -1.86 14.82 11.70
C VAL A 212 -1.17 15.77 12.67
N ALA A 213 -1.93 16.45 13.52
CA ALA A 213 -1.38 17.39 14.49
C ALA A 213 -0.49 16.69 15.55
N ARG A 214 -0.93 15.53 16.07
CA ARG A 214 -0.18 14.75 17.06
C ARG A 214 1.16 14.27 16.50
N GLU A 215 1.17 13.61 15.35
CA GLU A 215 2.40 13.08 14.74
C GLU A 215 3.42 14.19 14.48
N VAL A 216 2.98 15.35 13.98
CA VAL A 216 3.87 16.51 13.79
C VAL A 216 4.40 17.04 15.13
N ALA A 217 3.57 17.09 16.17
CA ALA A 217 4.00 17.53 17.49
C ALA A 217 4.98 16.54 18.16
N GLU A 218 4.74 15.24 18.05
CA GLU A 218 5.57 14.18 18.65
C GLU A 218 6.92 14.04 17.96
N GLU A 219 6.94 14.01 16.62
CA GLU A 219 8.16 13.77 15.85
C GLU A 219 9.09 14.99 15.82
N VAL A 220 8.52 16.20 15.67
CA VAL A 220 9.31 17.42 15.37
C VAL A 220 8.98 18.64 16.24
N THR A 221 8.13 18.48 17.26
CA THR A 221 7.79 19.54 18.24
C THR A 221 7.23 20.81 17.58
N LEU A 222 6.36 20.64 16.58
CA LEU A 222 5.68 21.74 15.89
C LEU A 222 4.17 21.66 16.08
N ASP A 223 3.53 22.81 16.26
CA ASP A 223 2.07 22.93 16.33
C ASP A 223 1.49 23.18 14.92
N VAL A 224 0.53 22.34 14.52
CA VAL A 224 -0.16 22.45 13.23
C VAL A 224 -1.34 23.41 13.33
N ASP A 225 -1.36 24.41 12.44
CA ASP A 225 -2.44 25.42 12.37
C ASP A 225 -3.58 24.96 11.46
N GLU A 226 -3.23 24.38 10.31
CA GLU A 226 -4.18 24.00 9.26
C GLU A 226 -3.81 22.65 8.63
N VAL A 227 -4.81 21.89 8.23
CA VAL A 227 -4.64 20.64 7.46
C VAL A 227 -5.61 20.58 6.29
N GLU A 228 -5.16 20.06 5.16
CA GLU A 228 -5.97 19.82 3.95
C GLU A 228 -5.80 18.37 3.50
N TYR A 229 -6.89 17.61 3.46
CA TYR A 229 -6.89 16.27 2.88
C TYR A 229 -6.75 16.33 1.35
N VAL A 230 -5.79 15.58 0.81
CA VAL A 230 -5.46 15.59 -0.63
C VAL A 230 -5.48 14.21 -1.29
N GLY A 231 -5.85 13.16 -0.57
CA GLY A 231 -6.09 11.84 -1.17
C GLY A 231 -5.75 10.67 -0.26
N SER A 232 -5.92 9.46 -0.78
CA SER A 232 -5.62 8.23 -0.04
C SER A 232 -4.97 7.19 -0.94
N GLN A 233 -4.04 6.41 -0.39
CA GLN A 233 -3.35 5.33 -1.10
C GLN A 233 -3.38 4.03 -0.27
N PRO A 234 -3.91 2.93 -0.83
CA PRO A 234 -3.71 1.61 -0.24
C PRO A 234 -2.23 1.26 -0.20
N TRP A 235 -1.75 0.76 0.95
CA TRP A 235 -0.36 0.37 1.15
C TRP A 235 -0.28 -1.00 1.86
N PRO A 236 -0.39 -2.11 1.11
CA PRO A 236 -0.58 -3.47 1.66
C PRO A 236 0.73 -4.08 2.20
N PHE A 237 1.56 -3.25 2.80
CA PHE A 237 2.96 -3.53 3.11
C PHE A 237 3.32 -3.10 4.54
N PRO A 238 2.59 -3.56 5.58
CA PRO A 238 1.81 -4.81 5.55
C PRO A 238 0.29 -4.67 5.29
N ARG A 239 -0.35 -3.54 5.66
CA ARG A 239 -1.82 -3.36 5.50
C ARG A 239 -2.33 -1.94 5.82
N SER A 240 -1.59 -0.90 5.47
CA SER A 240 -2.01 0.48 5.78
C SER A 240 -2.95 1.07 4.72
N LEU A 241 -3.83 1.98 5.15
CA LEU A 241 -4.48 2.97 4.28
C LEU A 241 -3.83 4.33 4.56
N MET A 242 -3.00 4.78 3.64
CA MET A 242 -2.34 6.08 3.76
C MET A 242 -3.33 7.19 3.41
N LEU A 243 -3.50 8.14 4.31
CA LEU A 243 -4.37 9.30 4.18
C LEU A 243 -3.48 10.53 4.07
N ALA A 244 -3.45 11.13 2.88
CA ALA A 244 -2.50 12.17 2.54
C ALA A 244 -3.03 13.56 2.87
N PHE A 245 -2.18 14.37 3.51
CA PHE A 245 -2.49 15.73 3.92
C PHE A 245 -1.41 16.72 3.48
N ARG A 246 -1.83 17.96 3.24
CA ARG A 246 -0.97 19.12 3.41
C ARG A 246 -1.21 19.66 4.81
N ALA A 247 -0.15 20.09 5.48
CA ALA A 247 -0.23 20.68 6.82
C ALA A 247 0.57 21.98 6.84
N TRP A 248 0.06 22.98 7.56
CA TRP A 248 0.73 24.26 7.73
C TRP A 248 1.04 24.50 9.19
N VAL A 249 2.24 25.03 9.43
CA VAL A 249 2.69 25.50 10.74
C VAL A 249 3.12 26.95 10.60
N ALA A 250 2.96 27.75 11.64
CA ALA A 250 3.40 29.15 11.68
C ALA A 250 4.92 29.29 11.41
N GLY A 251 5.67 28.19 11.58
CA GLY A 251 7.11 28.16 11.66
C GLY A 251 7.58 28.45 13.09
N GLY A 252 8.86 28.24 13.35
CA GLY A 252 9.42 28.35 14.69
C GLY A 252 10.93 28.18 14.67
N PRO A 253 11.58 28.21 15.84
CA PRO A 253 13.02 27.94 15.93
C PRO A 253 13.37 26.54 15.40
N GLU A 254 14.67 26.24 15.37
CA GLU A 254 15.26 24.95 14.97
C GLU A 254 14.38 23.73 15.28
N ILE A 255 14.22 22.83 14.30
CA ILE A 255 13.43 21.59 14.45
C ILE A 255 14.01 20.77 15.60
N VAL A 256 13.15 20.41 16.57
CA VAL A 256 13.53 19.56 17.70
C VAL A 256 12.88 18.20 17.53
N ILE A 257 13.70 17.17 17.35
CA ILE A 257 13.22 15.79 17.26
C ILE A 257 12.79 15.31 18.64
N GLY A 258 11.55 14.84 18.78
CA GLY A 258 10.92 14.57 20.08
C GLY A 258 10.96 13.11 20.54
N ASP A 259 10.83 12.16 19.60
CA ASP A 259 10.43 10.76 19.91
C ASP A 259 11.57 9.73 19.84
N GLY A 260 12.71 10.10 19.23
CA GLY A 260 13.84 9.21 18.99
C GLY A 260 13.67 8.26 17.79
N GLU A 261 12.57 8.35 17.04
CA GLU A 261 12.36 7.60 15.80
C GLU A 261 13.09 8.25 14.63
N LEU A 262 13.17 9.58 14.61
CA LEU A 262 13.86 10.33 13.58
C LEU A 262 15.36 10.50 13.90
N ALA A 263 16.21 10.28 12.89
CA ALA A 263 17.63 10.58 12.98
C ALA A 263 17.99 11.99 12.51
N SER A 264 17.14 12.61 11.67
CA SER A 264 17.27 14.00 11.25
C SER A 264 15.96 14.52 10.67
N ALA A 265 15.66 15.79 10.88
CA ALA A 265 14.55 16.49 10.24
C ALA A 265 14.99 17.92 9.92
N ARG A 266 14.71 18.40 8.71
CA ARG A 266 15.11 19.75 8.29
C ARG A 266 14.13 20.36 7.28
N TRP A 267 14.07 21.68 7.27
CA TRP A 267 13.36 22.47 6.27
C TRP A 267 14.13 22.48 4.95
N PHE A 268 13.38 22.47 3.84
CA PHE A 268 13.90 22.57 2.49
C PHE A 268 13.23 23.69 1.72
N GLY A 269 14.05 24.58 1.14
CA GLY A 269 13.63 25.35 -0.02
C GLY A 269 13.56 24.48 -1.28
N ARG A 270 12.82 24.90 -2.31
CA ARG A 270 12.69 24.15 -3.57
C ARG A 270 14.04 23.94 -4.27
N GLU A 271 14.82 25.02 -4.42
CA GLU A 271 16.15 24.97 -5.03
C GLU A 271 17.12 24.12 -4.22
N GLU A 272 17.05 24.21 -2.89
CA GLU A 272 17.86 23.41 -1.97
C GLU A 272 17.54 21.92 -2.08
N LEU A 273 16.25 21.55 -2.14
CA LEU A 273 15.84 20.15 -2.31
C LEU A 273 16.36 19.60 -3.64
N ALA A 274 16.16 20.34 -4.74
CA ALA A 274 16.61 19.93 -6.06
C ALA A 274 18.13 19.72 -6.10
N ALA A 275 18.91 20.63 -5.50
CA ALA A 275 20.36 20.51 -5.42
C ALA A 275 20.79 19.29 -4.59
N ALA A 276 20.16 19.05 -3.43
CA ALA A 276 20.47 17.92 -2.56
C ALA A 276 20.16 16.56 -3.19
N VAL A 277 19.05 16.47 -3.95
CA VAL A 277 18.68 15.26 -4.71
C VAL A 277 19.67 15.04 -5.86
N ALA A 278 19.99 16.07 -6.64
CA ALA A 278 20.95 15.98 -7.74
C ALA A 278 22.37 15.61 -7.27
N ALA A 279 22.76 16.05 -6.07
CA ALA A 279 24.03 15.69 -5.45
C ALA A 279 24.04 14.28 -4.84
N GLY A 280 22.89 13.59 -4.78
CA GLY A 280 22.75 12.28 -4.13
C GLY A 280 22.85 12.34 -2.60
N GLU A 281 22.78 13.53 -2.01
CA GLU A 281 22.77 13.72 -0.55
C GLU A 281 21.44 13.25 0.05
N ILE A 282 20.37 13.38 -0.73
CA ILE A 282 19.02 12.98 -0.36
C ILE A 282 18.44 12.04 -1.40
N GLN A 283 17.87 10.95 -0.89
CA GLN A 283 17.05 10.03 -1.65
C GLN A 283 15.59 10.24 -1.23
N LEU A 284 14.73 10.49 -2.20
CA LEU A 284 13.30 10.63 -1.98
C LEU A 284 12.59 9.27 -2.04
N PRO A 285 11.35 9.18 -1.55
CA PRO A 285 10.51 8.01 -1.79
C PRO A 285 10.33 7.74 -3.29
N HIS A 286 10.12 6.46 -3.63
CA HIS A 286 9.88 6.05 -5.02
C HIS A 286 8.63 6.74 -5.60
N SER A 287 8.61 6.97 -6.92
CA SER A 287 7.53 7.63 -7.68
C SER A 287 6.13 7.03 -7.49
N THR A 288 6.06 5.81 -6.99
CA THR A 288 4.82 5.08 -6.69
C THR A 288 4.20 5.44 -5.35
N SER A 289 4.96 6.08 -4.47
CA SER A 289 4.52 6.37 -3.11
C SER A 289 3.77 7.70 -3.03
N VAL A 290 2.76 7.76 -2.16
CA VAL A 290 2.07 9.01 -1.87
C VAL A 290 2.98 10.05 -1.20
N GLY A 291 4.02 9.60 -0.49
CA GLY A 291 5.06 10.49 0.03
C GLY A 291 5.79 11.24 -1.09
N ARG A 292 6.17 10.55 -2.17
CA ARG A 292 6.75 11.20 -3.35
C ARG A 292 5.77 12.16 -4.03
N ALA A 293 4.52 11.75 -4.19
CA ALA A 293 3.48 12.60 -4.77
C ALA A 293 3.23 13.88 -3.96
N LEU A 294 3.29 13.82 -2.63
CA LEU A 294 3.20 14.98 -1.74
C LEU A 294 4.38 15.94 -1.90
N VAL A 295 5.60 15.40 -2.03
CA VAL A 295 6.82 16.20 -2.27
C VAL A 295 6.73 16.90 -3.63
N GLU A 296 6.35 16.19 -4.69
CA GLU A 296 6.23 16.74 -6.05
C GLU A 296 5.08 17.76 -6.18
N ASP A 297 3.96 17.53 -5.48
CA ASP A 297 2.86 18.49 -5.37
C ASP A 297 3.30 19.78 -4.69
N TRP A 298 4.06 19.68 -3.59
CA TRP A 298 4.68 20.87 -3.01
C TRP A 298 5.64 21.49 -4.01
N TYR A 299 6.57 20.74 -4.59
CA TYR A 299 7.64 21.21 -5.50
C TYR A 299 7.12 21.84 -6.80
N GLY A 300 5.90 21.49 -7.23
CA GLY A 300 5.24 22.03 -8.42
C GLY A 300 5.46 21.19 -9.69
N GLY A 301 5.92 19.95 -9.55
CA GLY A 301 6.18 19.03 -10.65
C GLY A 301 7.10 17.87 -10.25
N PRO A 302 7.48 17.01 -11.21
CA PRO A 302 8.46 15.95 -10.98
C PRO A 302 9.82 16.52 -10.55
N ILE A 303 10.51 15.78 -9.69
CA ILE A 303 11.91 16.05 -9.31
C ILE A 303 12.78 14.98 -9.98
N ASP A 304 13.75 15.36 -10.79
CA ASP A 304 14.65 14.38 -11.40
C ASP A 304 15.60 13.78 -10.33
N ASP A 305 15.44 12.50 -10.06
CA ASP A 305 16.36 11.67 -9.29
C ASP A 305 17.36 10.95 -10.22
N VAL A 306 18.61 10.81 -9.75
CA VAL A 306 19.72 10.16 -10.47
C VAL A 306 19.66 8.64 -10.35
#